data_AF-A0A7W0YBB0-F1
#
_entry.id   AF-A0A7W0YBB0-F1
#
_cell.length_a   1.000
_cell.length_b   1.000
_cell.length_c   1.000
_cell.angle_alpha   90.00
_cell.angle_beta   90.00
_cell.angle_gamma   90.00
#
_symmetry.space_group_name_H-M   'P 1'
#
loop_
_entity.id
_entity.type
_entity.pdbx_description
1 polymer ?
#
loop_
_entity_poly.entity_id
_entity_poly.type
_entity_poly.pdbx_seq_one_letter_code
_entity_poly.pdbx_strand_id
1 'polypeptide(L)'
;MSDLFDHAAKFFQTLQTDICSAVVEADGGGRDFKADAWQRPGGGGGVARVLEGGVVFEKAGVNWSNVDGELPAELADHMPGQGQTFRATGVSLVLHPRSPMIPTTHANFRCLQRGDALWF
;
A
#
# COMPACT_ATOMS: atom_id res chain seq x y z
N MET A 1 3.44 21.54 -5.57
CA MET A 1 2.91 20.22 -5.99
C MET A 1 3.86 19.07 -5.69
N SER A 2 5.18 19.18 -5.91
CA SER A 2 6.13 18.11 -5.54
C SER A 2 6.04 17.69 -4.06
N ASP A 3 5.67 18.63 -3.19
CA ASP A 3 5.50 18.41 -1.75
C ASP A 3 4.31 17.48 -1.39
N LEU A 4 3.23 17.47 -2.16
CA LEU A 4 2.02 16.72 -1.78
C LEU A 4 2.19 15.20 -1.99
N PHE A 5 2.84 14.79 -3.07
CA PHE A 5 3.07 13.37 -3.33
C PHE A 5 4.01 12.77 -2.28
N ASP A 6 5.10 13.45 -1.95
CA ASP A 6 6.06 12.97 -0.95
C ASP A 6 5.42 12.91 0.45
N HIS A 7 4.56 13.88 0.78
CA HIS A 7 3.72 13.79 1.99
C HIS A 7 2.77 12.59 1.97
N ALA A 8 2.08 12.33 0.86
CA ALA A 8 1.20 11.17 0.73
C ALA A 8 1.98 9.84 0.87
N ALA A 9 3.16 9.74 0.25
CA ALA A 9 4.02 8.56 0.33
C ALA A 9 4.42 8.25 1.77
N LYS A 10 4.86 9.29 2.51
CA LYS A 10 5.20 9.18 3.93
C LYS A 10 3.98 8.81 4.77
N PHE A 11 2.84 9.45 4.52
CA PHE A 11 1.59 9.15 5.20
C PHE A 11 1.18 7.69 5.02
N PHE A 12 1.21 7.14 3.79
CA PHE A 12 0.84 5.74 3.57
C PHE A 12 1.82 4.75 4.21
N GLN A 13 3.10 5.08 4.29
CA GLN A 13 4.09 4.25 4.99
C GLN A 13 3.80 4.20 6.50
N THR A 14 3.49 5.35 7.09
CA THR A 14 3.06 5.44 8.50
C THR A 14 1.74 4.70 8.71
N LEU A 15 0.75 4.90 7.83
CA LEU A 15 -0.55 4.25 7.91
C LEU A 15 -0.45 2.72 7.86
N GLN A 16 0.44 2.15 7.03
CA GLN A 16 0.72 0.72 7.06
C GLN A 16 1.18 0.28 8.45
N THR A 17 2.11 1.02 9.05
CA THR A 17 2.65 0.71 10.38
C THR A 17 1.56 0.78 11.44
N ASP A 18 0.72 1.82 11.42
CA ASP A 18 -0.36 2.01 12.38
C ASP A 18 -1.42 0.90 12.27
N ILE A 19 -1.82 0.54 11.05
CA ILE A 19 -2.77 -0.56 10.81
C ILE A 19 -2.19 -1.88 11.30
N CYS A 20 -0.91 -2.17 11.01
CA CYS A 20 -0.28 -3.41 11.49
C CYS A 20 -0.28 -3.48 13.01
N SER A 21 0.09 -2.40 13.70
CA SER A 21 0.08 -2.32 15.16
C SER A 21 -1.32 -2.56 15.73
N ALA A 22 -2.35 -1.92 15.16
CA ALA A 22 -3.73 -2.12 15.60
C ALA A 22 -4.22 -3.55 15.35
N VAL A 23 -3.83 -4.18 14.22
CA VAL A 23 -4.16 -5.58 13.93
C VAL A 23 -3.49 -6.52 14.93
N VAL A 24 -2.22 -6.30 15.27
CA VAL A 24 -1.48 -7.10 16.27
C VAL A 24 -2.12 -6.96 17.64
N GLU A 25 -2.49 -5.75 18.06
CA GLU A 25 -3.19 -5.51 19.32
C GLU A 25 -4.54 -6.24 19.35
N ALA A 26 -5.34 -6.12 18.29
CA ALA A 26 -6.62 -6.81 18.17
C ALA A 26 -6.47 -8.34 18.13
N ASP A 27 -5.35 -8.86 17.64
CA ASP A 27 -5.02 -10.30 17.65
C ASP A 27 -4.48 -10.80 19.00
N GLY A 28 -4.34 -9.91 20.00
CA GLY A 28 -3.87 -10.24 21.35
C GLY A 28 -2.35 -10.14 21.55
N GLY A 29 -1.61 -9.56 20.60
CA GLY A 29 -0.18 -9.23 20.73
C GLY A 29 0.80 -10.40 20.70
N GLY A 30 0.32 -11.65 20.57
CA GLY A 30 1.16 -12.86 20.60
C GLY A 30 1.88 -13.17 19.29
N ARG A 31 1.52 -12.50 18.19
CA ARG A 31 2.13 -12.65 16.86
C ARG A 31 2.27 -11.29 16.20
N ASP A 32 3.34 -11.13 15.43
CA ASP A 32 3.61 -9.93 14.64
C ASP A 32 3.63 -10.26 13.14
N PHE A 33 3.52 -9.22 12.32
CA PHE A 33 3.67 -9.30 10.88
C PHE A 33 5.11 -9.65 10.49
N LYS A 34 5.25 -10.52 9.49
CA LYS A 34 6.51 -10.68 8.75
C LYS A 34 6.59 -9.60 7.68
N ALA A 35 7.64 -8.79 7.73
CA ALA A 35 7.90 -7.77 6.73
C ALA A 35 8.84 -8.30 5.64
N ASP A 36 8.48 -8.03 4.39
CA ASP A 36 9.29 -8.31 3.21
C ASP A 36 9.44 -7.02 2.39
N ALA A 37 10.65 -6.48 2.40
CA ALA A 37 10.99 -5.29 1.64
C ALA A 37 11.49 -5.69 0.26
N TRP A 38 10.94 -5.06 -0.77
CA TRP A 38 11.22 -5.43 -2.15
C TRP A 38 11.44 -4.19 -3.02
N GLN A 39 12.12 -4.40 -4.14
CA GLN A 39 12.40 -3.38 -5.16
C GLN A 39 11.81 -3.81 -6.50
N ARG A 40 11.31 -2.84 -7.27
CA ARG A 40 10.74 -3.10 -8.59
C ARG A 40 11.77 -2.85 -9.68
N PRO A 41 11.99 -3.80 -10.61
CA PRO A 41 12.67 -3.48 -11.86
C PRO A 41 11.94 -2.35 -12.59
N GLY A 42 12.63 -1.23 -12.80
CA GLY A 42 12.06 -0.04 -13.43
C GLY A 42 11.56 1.05 -12.48
N GLY A 43 11.85 0.99 -11.18
CA GLY A 43 11.72 2.14 -10.26
C GLY A 43 10.91 1.87 -8.98
N GLY A 44 11.45 2.31 -7.85
CA GLY A 44 10.85 2.20 -6.51
C GLY A 44 10.72 0.78 -5.96
N GLY A 45 9.67 0.54 -5.18
CA GLY A 45 9.44 -0.73 -4.48
C GLY A 45 8.35 -0.64 -3.42
N GLY A 46 8.51 -1.42 -2.34
CA GLY A 46 7.56 -1.42 -1.25
C GLY A 46 7.93 -2.34 -0.11
N VAL A 47 7.00 -2.45 0.84
CA VAL A 47 7.09 -3.39 1.96
C VAL A 47 5.78 -4.14 2.04
N ALA A 48 5.83 -5.46 1.83
CA ALA A 48 4.72 -6.34 2.13
C ALA A 48 4.78 -6.72 3.61
N ARG A 49 3.64 -6.71 4.31
CA ARG A 49 3.55 -7.22 5.67
C ARG A 49 2.45 -8.27 5.74
N VAL A 50 2.79 -9.45 6.21
CA VAL A 50 1.85 -10.57 6.34
C VAL A 50 1.88 -11.15 7.75
N LEU A 51 0.71 -11.24 8.38
CA LEU A 51 0.46 -12.00 9.61
C LEU A 51 -0.35 -13.24 9.24
N GLU A 52 0.09 -14.41 9.71
CA GLU A 52 -0.59 -15.69 9.48
C GLU A 52 -0.71 -16.46 10.78
N GLY A 53 -1.81 -17.19 10.93
CA GLY A 53 -2.00 -18.06 12.08
C GLY A 53 -2.26 -17.32 13.39
N GLY A 54 -2.81 -16.11 13.31
CA GLY A 54 -3.24 -15.30 14.45
C GLY A 54 -4.37 -15.93 15.26
N VAL A 55 -4.77 -15.28 16.35
CA VAL A 55 -5.90 -15.72 17.19
C VAL A 55 -7.23 -15.26 16.60
N VAL A 56 -7.30 -13.98 16.20
CA VAL A 56 -8.46 -13.35 15.57
C VAL A 56 -8.34 -13.44 14.05
N PHE A 57 -7.15 -13.17 13.49
CA PHE A 57 -6.91 -13.18 12.05
C PHE A 57 -6.31 -14.51 11.61
N GLU A 58 -6.97 -15.20 10.68
CA GLU A 58 -6.39 -16.36 10.00
C GLU A 58 -5.19 -15.91 9.17
N LYS A 59 -5.39 -14.82 8.43
CA LYS A 59 -4.37 -14.17 7.60
C LYS A 59 -4.68 -12.67 7.45
N ALA A 60 -3.67 -11.83 7.60
CA ALA A 60 -3.77 -10.40 7.35
C ALA A 60 -2.60 -9.95 6.47
N GLY A 61 -2.90 -9.24 5.40
CA GLY A 61 -1.92 -8.61 4.52
C GLY A 61 -2.13 -7.10 4.52
N VAL A 62 -1.07 -6.34 4.78
CA VAL A 62 -1.07 -4.87 4.71
C VAL A 62 0.20 -4.46 3.96
N ASN A 63 0.05 -3.95 2.76
CA ASN A 63 1.16 -3.67 1.85
C ASN A 63 1.26 -2.17 1.59
N TRP A 64 2.47 -1.65 1.65
CA TRP A 64 2.80 -0.30 1.19
C TRP A 64 3.66 -0.38 -0.06
N SER A 65 3.44 0.55 -0.99
CA SER A 65 4.26 0.67 -2.18
C SER A 65 4.52 2.14 -2.50
N ASN A 66 5.69 2.41 -3.06
CA ASN A 66 6.09 3.70 -3.62
C ASN A 66 6.98 3.40 -4.83
N VAL A 67 6.39 3.56 -6.01
CA VAL A 67 6.98 3.17 -7.29
C VAL A 67 7.02 4.35 -8.24
N ASP A 68 7.97 4.30 -9.16
CA ASP A 68 8.13 5.23 -10.25
C ASP A 68 8.48 4.45 -11.52
N GLY A 69 8.40 5.12 -12.66
CA GLY A 69 8.76 4.53 -13.95
C GLY A 69 8.15 5.27 -15.13
N GLU A 70 8.12 4.62 -16.28
CA GLU A 70 7.52 5.14 -17.51
C GLU A 70 6.32 4.29 -17.94
N LEU A 71 5.24 4.96 -18.35
CA LEU A 71 4.07 4.35 -18.96
C LEU A 71 4.32 4.14 -20.46
N PRO A 72 3.78 3.06 -21.06
CA PRO A 72 3.68 2.97 -22.51
C PRO A 72 2.88 4.14 -23.09
N ALA A 73 3.29 4.66 -24.24
CA ALA A 73 2.66 5.84 -24.88
C ALA A 73 1.13 5.72 -25.00
N GLU A 74 0.62 4.57 -25.46
CA GLU A 74 -0.82 4.33 -25.58
C GLU A 74 -1.57 4.45 -24.25
N LEU A 75 -0.99 3.98 -23.14
CA LEU A 75 -1.59 4.12 -21.81
C LEU A 75 -1.47 5.57 -21.32
N ALA A 76 -0.35 6.21 -21.61
CA ALA A 76 -0.09 7.60 -21.29
C ALA A 76 -1.15 8.54 -21.89
N ASP A 77 -1.65 8.26 -23.10
CA ASP A 77 -2.65 9.08 -23.77
C ASP A 77 -4.05 9.03 -23.11
N HIS A 78 -4.30 8.02 -22.28
CA HIS A 78 -5.58 7.82 -21.59
C HIS A 78 -5.57 8.21 -20.10
N MET A 79 -4.44 8.71 -19.58
CA MET A 79 -4.29 9.07 -18.18
C MET A 79 -4.24 10.59 -17.96
N PRO A 80 -4.48 11.10 -16.73
CA PRO A 80 -4.25 12.51 -16.42
C PRO A 80 -2.77 12.90 -16.49
N GLY A 81 -2.47 14.16 -16.78
CA GLY A 81 -1.10 14.70 -16.79
C GLY A 81 -0.35 14.53 -18.12
N GLN A 82 0.90 14.98 -18.15
CA GLN A 82 1.74 15.01 -19.35
C GLN A 82 2.99 14.11 -19.20
N GLY A 83 3.53 13.67 -20.33
CA GLY A 83 4.72 12.82 -20.37
C GLY A 83 4.42 11.37 -19.98
N GLN A 84 5.45 10.53 -20.03
CA GLN A 84 5.35 9.09 -19.75
C GLN A 84 5.81 8.74 -18.33
N THR A 85 6.63 9.58 -17.70
CA THR A 85 7.15 9.36 -16.35
C THR A 85 6.07 9.56 -15.30
N PHE A 86 5.85 8.55 -14.47
CA PHE A 86 4.87 8.57 -13.39
C PHE A 86 5.50 8.21 -12.05
N ARG A 87 4.80 8.58 -10.97
CA ARG A 87 5.04 8.09 -9.61
C ARG A 87 3.70 7.63 -9.03
N ALA A 88 3.72 6.57 -8.24
CA ALA A 88 2.54 6.05 -7.56
C ALA A 88 2.91 5.53 -6.17
N THR A 89 2.12 5.88 -5.17
CA THR A 89 2.29 5.37 -3.81
C THR A 89 0.94 5.01 -3.21
N GLY A 90 0.90 4.08 -2.27
CA GLY A 90 -0.35 3.68 -1.63
C GLY A 90 -0.18 2.64 -0.56
N VAL A 91 -1.28 2.39 0.14
CA VAL A 91 -1.45 1.25 1.03
C VAL A 91 -2.63 0.40 0.55
N SER A 92 -2.47 -0.92 0.58
CA SER A 92 -3.53 -1.88 0.30
C SER A 92 -3.57 -2.95 1.37
N LEU A 93 -4.76 -3.42 1.70
CA LEU A 93 -4.92 -4.44 2.74
C LEU A 93 -6.05 -5.41 2.43
N VAL A 94 -5.87 -6.64 2.91
CA VAL A 94 -6.92 -7.65 3.05
C VAL A 94 -6.73 -8.32 4.40
N LEU A 95 -7.79 -8.33 5.22
CA LEU A 95 -7.80 -8.95 6.54
C LEU A 95 -8.83 -10.06 6.54
N HIS A 96 -8.42 -11.29 6.83
CA HIS A 96 -9.28 -12.46 6.95
C HIS A 96 -9.34 -12.92 8.41
N PRO A 97 -10.42 -12.57 9.14
CA PRO A 97 -10.68 -13.13 10.46
C PRO A 97 -10.95 -14.64 10.40
N ARG A 98 -10.63 -15.36 11.49
CA ARG A 98 -11.00 -16.78 11.65
C ARG A 98 -12.48 -16.99 11.89
N SER A 99 -13.08 -16.09 12.68
CA SER A 99 -14.48 -16.21 13.04
C SER A 99 -15.34 -15.80 11.86
N PRO A 100 -16.32 -16.63 11.42
CA PRO A 100 -17.24 -16.27 10.35
C PRO A 100 -18.16 -15.09 10.73
N MET A 101 -18.20 -14.72 12.01
CA MET A 101 -18.98 -13.59 12.52
C MET A 101 -18.24 -12.25 12.38
N ILE A 102 -16.97 -12.25 11.98
CA ILE A 102 -16.18 -11.04 11.73
C ILE A 102 -15.91 -10.99 10.22
N PRO A 103 -16.31 -9.90 9.52
CA PRO A 103 -16.19 -9.84 8.08
C PRO A 103 -14.74 -9.74 7.61
N THR A 104 -14.46 -10.30 6.43
CA THR A 104 -13.24 -9.96 5.69
C THR A 104 -13.30 -8.49 5.28
N THR A 105 -12.18 -7.78 5.46
CA THR A 105 -12.06 -6.36 5.10
C THR A 105 -11.00 -6.18 4.03
N HIS A 106 -11.32 -5.37 3.02
CA HIS A 106 -10.38 -4.90 2.02
C HIS A 106 -10.40 -3.37 1.97
N ALA A 107 -9.23 -2.75 1.84
CA ALA A 107 -9.09 -1.33 1.57
C ALA A 107 -7.88 -1.06 0.68
N ASN A 108 -7.97 0.01 -0.12
CA ASN A 108 -6.89 0.47 -0.99
C ASN A 108 -6.94 2.00 -1.10
N PHE A 109 -5.87 2.67 -0.70
CA PHE A 109 -5.69 4.10 -0.83
C PHE A 109 -4.41 4.35 -1.61
N ARG A 110 -4.47 5.22 -2.62
CA ARG A 110 -3.35 5.46 -3.51
C ARG A 110 -3.31 6.92 -3.93
N CYS A 111 -2.11 7.38 -4.28
CA CYS A 111 -1.82 8.68 -4.85
C CYS A 111 -0.95 8.45 -6.08
N LEU A 112 -1.30 9.05 -7.20
CA LEU A 112 -0.59 8.95 -8.46
C LEU A 112 -0.24 10.36 -8.92
N GLN A 113 0.95 10.51 -9.49
CA GLN A 113 1.40 11.76 -10.09
C GLN A 113 2.02 11.50 -11.46
N ARG A 114 1.67 12.32 -12.45
CA ARG A 114 2.28 12.34 -13.78
C ARG A 114 2.35 13.77 -14.30
N GLY A 115 3.56 14.23 -14.60
CA GLY A 115 3.80 15.65 -14.85
C GLY A 115 3.34 16.52 -13.67
N ASP A 116 2.46 17.47 -13.96
CA ASP A 116 1.80 18.39 -13.04
C ASP A 116 0.47 17.87 -12.47
N ALA A 117 -0.08 16.77 -13.00
CA ALA A 117 -1.31 16.17 -12.50
C ALA A 117 -1.04 15.25 -11.30
N LEU A 118 -1.91 15.34 -10.28
CA LEU A 118 -1.92 14.49 -9.10
C LEU A 118 -3.37 14.08 -8.77
N TRP A 119 -3.59 12.79 -8.51
CA TRP A 119 -4.92 12.25 -8.17
C TRP A 119 -4.83 11.05 -7.23
N PHE A 120 -5.98 10.68 -6.64
CA PHE A 120 -6.12 9.57 -5.70
C PHE A 120 -7.04 8.47 -6.27
#